data_AF-A0A7C4G8H2-F1
#
_entry.id   AF-A0A7C4G8H2-F1
#
_cell.length_a   1.000
_cell.length_b   1.000
_cell.length_c   1.000
_cell.angle_alpha   90.00
_cell.angle_beta   90.00
_cell.angle_gamma   90.00
#
_symmetry.space_group_name_H-M   'P 1'
#
loop_
_entity.id
_entity.type
_entity.pdbx_description
1 polymer ?
#
loop_
_entity_poly.entity_id
_entity_poly.type
_entity_poly.pdbx_seq_one_letter_code
_entity_poly.pdbx_strand_id
1 'polypeptide(L)'
;MNLENILNDRSIRIIAQLLNRFIDRERNIYRFDVIDSVKRARSPEELLDALYRALREVPSLTRATGREVLVPSANDIAKVVDAARKSKEDFNMVKNVIACYALSYSVYVGEGYVH
;
A
#
# COMPACT_ATOMS: atom_id res chain seq x y z
N MET A 1 3.41 -16.82 -9.70
CA MET A 1 4.05 -16.68 -8.38
C MET A 1 3.10 -17.27 -7.34
N ASN A 2 3.55 -17.84 -6.21
CA ASN A 2 2.62 -18.33 -5.19
C ASN A 2 2.32 -17.25 -4.15
N LEU A 3 1.22 -17.42 -3.41
CA LEU A 3 0.76 -16.45 -2.41
C LEU A 3 1.80 -16.22 -1.31
N GLU A 4 2.49 -17.27 -0.87
CA GLU A 4 3.52 -17.20 0.17
C GLU A 4 4.67 -16.27 -0.22
N ASN A 5 5.15 -16.34 -1.45
CA ASN A 5 6.19 -15.44 -1.95
C ASN A 5 5.74 -13.98 -1.94
N ILE A 6 4.49 -13.71 -2.33
CA ILE A 6 3.92 -12.35 -2.32
C ILE A 6 3.77 -11.82 -0.89
N LEU A 7 3.30 -12.65 0.04
CA LEU A 7 3.14 -12.26 1.45
C LEU A 7 4.49 -11.98 2.11
N ASN A 8 5.55 -12.65 1.69
CA ASN A 8 6.91 -12.47 2.22
C ASN A 8 7.75 -11.45 1.43
N ASP A 9 7.22 -10.89 0.34
CA ASP A 9 7.93 -9.89 -0.44
C ASP A 9 8.02 -8.55 0.31
N ARG A 10 9.27 -8.11 0.56
CA ARG A 10 9.57 -6.87 1.29
C ARG A 10 8.99 -5.64 0.58
N SER A 11 9.07 -5.57 -0.74
CA SER A 11 8.62 -4.40 -1.50
C SER A 11 7.09 -4.28 -1.45
N ILE A 12 6.37 -5.41 -1.49
CA ILE A 12 4.91 -5.45 -1.30
C ILE A 12 4.54 -4.96 0.11
N ARG A 13 5.27 -5.39 1.14
CA ARG A 13 5.02 -4.94 2.53
C ARG A 13 5.27 -3.44 2.71
N ILE A 14 6.36 -2.90 2.15
CA ILE A 14 6.67 -1.46 2.24
C ILE A 14 5.57 -0.63 1.57
N ILE A 15 5.11 -1.04 0.38
CA ILE A 15 4.01 -0.35 -0.31
C ILE A 15 2.71 -0.42 0.52
N ALA A 16 2.38 -1.57 1.07
CA ALA A 16 1.21 -1.69 1.92
C ALA A 16 1.31 -0.83 3.20
N GLN A 17 2.50 -0.71 3.80
CA GLN A 17 2.74 0.17 4.95
C GLN A 17 2.60 1.65 4.58
N LEU A 18 3.10 2.07 3.42
CA LEU A 18 2.85 3.42 2.88
C LEU A 18 1.34 3.66 2.78
N LEU A 19 0.61 2.76 2.12
CA LEU A 19 -0.83 2.89 1.91
C LEU A 19 -1.61 2.87 3.23
N ASN A 20 -1.15 2.13 4.23
CA ASN A 20 -1.75 2.13 5.56
C ASN A 20 -1.70 3.51 6.23
N ARG A 21 -0.65 4.33 5.98
CA ARG A 21 -0.54 5.67 6.57
C ARG A 21 -1.68 6.61 6.15
N PHE A 22 -2.38 6.30 5.06
CA PHE A 22 -3.57 7.01 4.62
C PHE A 22 -4.81 6.73 5.49
N ILE A 23 -4.67 5.87 6.51
CA ILE A 23 -5.66 5.61 7.55
C ILE A 23 -5.03 5.95 8.91
N ASP A 24 -5.46 7.05 9.52
CA ASP A 24 -5.05 7.44 10.87
C ASP A 24 -6.31 7.76 11.69
N ARG A 25 -6.70 6.82 12.56
CA ARG A 25 -7.92 6.93 13.37
C ARG A 25 -7.83 8.08 14.38
N GLU A 26 -6.67 8.27 15.00
CA GLU A 26 -6.45 9.29 16.03
C GLU A 26 -6.59 10.71 15.47
N ARG A 27 -6.27 10.88 14.19
CA ARG A 27 -6.37 12.16 13.47
C ARG A 27 -7.55 12.26 12.52
N ASN A 28 -8.46 11.28 12.56
CA ASN A 28 -9.66 11.24 11.71
C ASN A 28 -9.34 11.32 10.20
N ILE A 29 -8.24 10.66 9.77
CA ILE A 29 -7.81 10.59 8.38
C ILE A 29 -8.21 9.24 7.80
N TYR A 30 -9.08 9.25 6.79
CA TYR A 30 -9.60 8.05 6.13
C TYR A 30 -9.56 8.19 4.62
N ARG A 31 -8.36 8.12 4.04
CA ARG A 31 -8.13 8.25 2.60
C ARG A 31 -8.21 6.88 1.91
N PHE A 32 -9.35 6.21 2.08
CA PHE A 32 -9.62 4.90 1.46
C PHE A 32 -9.62 4.97 -0.07
N ASP A 33 -9.89 6.14 -0.65
CA ASP A 33 -9.79 6.42 -2.08
C ASP A 33 -8.42 6.04 -2.66
N VAL A 34 -7.34 6.27 -1.89
CA VAL A 34 -5.98 5.96 -2.31
C VAL A 34 -5.77 4.44 -2.36
N ILE A 35 -6.23 3.70 -1.36
CA ILE A 35 -6.12 2.24 -1.30
C ILE A 35 -7.01 1.59 -2.37
N ASP A 36 -8.22 2.10 -2.55
CA ASP A 36 -9.15 1.63 -3.56
C ASP A 36 -8.61 1.82 -4.97
N SER A 37 -7.86 2.88 -5.23
CA SER A 37 -7.22 3.10 -6.54
C SER A 37 -6.26 1.96 -6.91
N VAL A 38 -5.50 1.45 -5.94
CA VAL A 38 -4.59 0.31 -6.10
C VAL A 38 -5.37 -0.98 -6.35
N LYS A 39 -6.41 -1.24 -5.55
CA LYS A 39 -7.26 -2.43 -5.68
C LYS A 39 -8.00 -2.48 -7.02
N ARG A 40 -8.47 -1.32 -7.49
CA ARG A 40 -9.28 -1.19 -8.72
C ARG A 40 -8.45 -1.12 -9.99
N ALA A 41 -7.13 -0.98 -9.90
CA ALA A 41 -6.24 -1.02 -11.06
C ALA A 41 -6.53 -2.25 -11.93
N ARG A 42 -6.62 -2.01 -13.25
CA ARG A 42 -6.95 -3.02 -14.27
C ARG A 42 -5.74 -3.46 -15.08
N SER A 43 -4.64 -2.70 -15.00
CA SER A 43 -3.37 -3.02 -15.62
C SER A 43 -2.19 -2.70 -14.69
N PRO A 44 -1.00 -3.25 -14.96
CA PRO A 44 0.23 -2.86 -14.25
C PRO A 44 0.56 -1.36 -14.37
N GLU A 45 0.20 -0.71 -15.48
CA GLU A 45 0.35 0.73 -15.67
C GLU A 45 -0.59 1.52 -14.75
N GLU A 46 -1.87 1.13 -14.66
CA GLU A 46 -2.81 1.74 -13.73
C GLU A 46 -2.38 1.53 -12.26
N LEU A 47 -1.79 0.37 -11.96
CA LEU A 47 -1.21 0.10 -10.64
C LEU A 47 -0.03 1.04 -10.36
N LEU A 48 0.89 1.20 -11.31
CA LEU A 48 2.02 2.13 -11.19
C LEU A 48 1.54 3.57 -10.98
N ASP A 49 0.55 4.02 -11.74
CA ASP A 49 -0.04 5.36 -11.61
C ASP A 49 -0.70 5.56 -10.23
N ALA A 50 -1.44 4.56 -9.74
CA ALA A 50 -2.04 4.59 -8.40
C ALA A 50 -0.95 4.74 -7.31
N LEU A 51 0.15 4.01 -7.42
CA LEU A 51 1.28 4.10 -6.49
C LEU A 51 1.96 5.47 -6.54
N TYR A 52 2.18 6.03 -7.73
CA TYR A 52 2.72 7.38 -7.87
C TYR A 52 1.80 8.46 -7.29
N ARG A 53 0.48 8.33 -7.46
CA ARG A 53 -0.49 9.24 -6.83
C ARG A 53 -0.40 9.17 -5.31
N ALA A 54 -0.34 7.97 -4.73
CA ALA A 54 -0.14 7.81 -3.29
C ALA A 54 1.15 8.49 -2.81
N LEU A 55 2.26 8.32 -3.55
CA LEU A 55 3.54 8.95 -3.23
C LEU A 55 3.49 10.49 -3.26
N ARG A 56 2.76 11.07 -4.21
CA ARG A 56 2.59 12.53 -4.30
C ARG A 56 1.83 13.12 -3.11
N GLU A 57 0.97 12.33 -2.48
CA GLU A 57 0.20 12.75 -1.32
C GLU A 57 1.02 12.68 0.00
N VAL A 58 2.17 11.99 0.00
CA VAL A 58 3.01 11.78 1.20
C VAL A 58 3.39 13.08 1.91
N PRO A 59 3.83 14.16 1.24
CA PRO A 59 4.16 15.40 1.92
C PRO A 59 2.95 16.04 2.63
N SER A 60 1.75 15.93 2.03
CA SER A 60 0.51 16.40 2.64
C SER A 60 0.17 15.57 3.88
N LEU A 61 0.26 14.24 3.75
CA LEU A 61 0.01 13.29 4.82
C LEU A 61 0.99 13.47 6.00
N THR A 62 2.27 13.69 5.70
CA THR A 62 3.31 13.93 6.71
C THR A 62 3.04 15.22 7.48
N ARG A 63 2.56 16.27 6.82
CA ARG A 63 2.15 17.52 7.51
C ARG A 63 0.91 17.34 8.37
N ALA A 64 -0.09 16.60 7.87
CA ALA A 64 -1.32 16.33 8.60
C ALA A 64 -1.12 15.44 9.82
N THR A 65 -0.18 14.50 9.74
CA THR A 65 0.09 13.51 10.80
C THR A 65 1.31 13.85 11.65
N GLY A 66 2.23 14.71 11.22
CA GLY A 66 3.52 14.89 11.88
C GLY A 66 4.32 13.59 12.05
N ARG A 67 3.94 12.51 11.36
CA ARG A 67 4.57 11.18 11.44
C ARG A 67 5.42 10.98 10.20
N GLU A 68 6.60 10.40 10.38
CA GLU A 68 7.42 9.97 9.27
C GLU A 68 6.71 8.84 8.49
N VAL A 69 6.64 9.01 7.18
CA VAL A 69 6.05 8.04 6.26
C VAL A 69 7.19 7.28 5.59
N LEU A 70 7.17 5.95 5.69
CA LEU A 70 8.11 5.11 4.96
C LEU A 70 7.80 5.19 3.47
N VAL A 71 8.73 5.77 2.71
CA VAL A 71 8.61 5.91 1.26
C VAL A 71 9.29 4.72 0.57
N PRO A 72 8.58 3.93 -0.26
CA PRO A 72 9.20 2.88 -1.06
C PRO A 72 10.22 3.47 -2.04
N SER A 73 11.32 2.77 -2.24
CA SER A 73 12.29 3.15 -3.27
C SER A 73 11.72 2.90 -4.67
N ALA A 74 12.30 3.54 -5.69
CA ALA A 74 11.96 3.25 -7.09
C ALA A 74 12.10 1.76 -7.44
N ASN A 75 13.09 1.09 -6.84
CA ASN A 75 13.29 -0.35 -7.01
C ASN A 75 12.20 -1.19 -6.33
N ASP A 76 11.65 -0.75 -5.20
CA ASP A 76 10.52 -1.43 -4.56
C ASP A 76 9.27 -1.36 -5.46
N ILE A 77 9.01 -0.19 -6.05
CA ILE A 77 7.89 0.01 -6.98
C ILE A 77 8.09 -0.86 -8.23
N ALA A 78 9.29 -0.86 -8.81
CA ALA A 78 9.62 -1.67 -9.98
C ALA A 78 9.37 -3.16 -9.73
N LYS A 79 9.86 -3.70 -8.61
CA LYS A 79 9.64 -5.11 -8.22
C LYS A 79 8.16 -5.47 -8.14
N VAL A 80 7.34 -4.61 -7.54
CA VAL A 80 5.89 -4.84 -7.42
C VAL A 80 5.20 -4.81 -8.78
N VAL A 81 5.58 -3.87 -9.65
CA VAL A 81 5.00 -3.78 -10.99
C VAL A 81 5.46 -4.94 -11.87
N ASP A 82 6.73 -5.35 -11.79
CA ASP A 82 7.25 -6.50 -12.52
C ASP A 82 6.58 -7.81 -12.08
N ALA A 83 6.35 -7.97 -10.77
CA ALA A 83 5.56 -9.07 -10.24
C ALA A 83 4.14 -9.07 -10.81
N ALA A 84 3.50 -7.90 -10.89
CA ALA A 84 2.19 -7.71 -11.48
C ALA A 84 2.15 -7.95 -13.01
N ARG A 85 3.26 -7.79 -13.74
CA ARG A 85 3.33 -8.00 -15.19
C ARG A 85 3.43 -9.47 -15.61
N LYS A 86 3.77 -10.38 -14.70
CA LYS A 86 4.02 -11.80 -15.02
C LYS A 86 2.80 -12.52 -15.58
N SER A 87 1.63 -12.29 -14.99
CA SER A 87 0.37 -12.90 -15.44
C SER A 87 -0.83 -12.12 -14.88
N LYS A 88 -2.02 -12.36 -15.43
CA LYS A 88 -3.26 -11.78 -14.90
C LYS A 88 -3.57 -12.25 -13.47
N GLU A 89 -3.19 -13.49 -13.14
CA GLU A 89 -3.35 -14.03 -11.79
C GLU A 89 -2.40 -13.35 -10.80
N ASP A 90 -1.12 -13.21 -11.17
CA ASP A 90 -0.12 -12.50 -10.37
C ASP A 90 -0.52 -11.04 -10.17
N PHE A 91 -1.02 -10.36 -11.21
CA PHE A 91 -1.55 -9.00 -11.12
C PHE A 91 -2.64 -8.86 -10.04
N ASN A 92 -3.66 -9.72 -10.11
CA ASN A 92 -4.77 -9.70 -9.16
C ASN A 92 -4.28 -10.03 -7.75
N MET A 93 -3.37 -10.99 -7.60
CA MET A 93 -2.83 -11.39 -6.32
C MET A 93 -2.02 -10.26 -5.67
N VAL A 94 -1.13 -9.62 -6.42
CA VAL A 94 -0.31 -8.48 -5.95
C VAL A 94 -1.20 -7.34 -5.46
N LYS A 95 -2.13 -6.85 -6.29
CA LYS A 95 -2.96 -5.69 -5.91
C LYS A 95 -3.90 -5.99 -4.73
N ASN A 96 -4.43 -7.22 -4.65
CA ASN A 96 -5.31 -7.63 -3.57
C ASN A 96 -4.53 -7.78 -2.26
N VAL A 97 -3.33 -8.40 -2.29
CA VAL A 97 -2.50 -8.52 -1.09
C VAL A 97 -2.05 -7.16 -0.57
N ILE A 98 -1.64 -6.24 -1.45
CA ILE A 98 -1.29 -4.87 -1.07
C ILE A 98 -2.45 -4.19 -0.35
N ALA A 99 -3.66 -4.23 -0.95
CA ALA A 99 -4.84 -3.60 -0.36
C ALA A 99 -5.25 -4.25 0.97
N CYS A 100 -5.23 -5.58 1.06
CA CYS A 100 -5.53 -6.31 2.28
C CYS A 100 -4.52 -5.98 3.40
N TYR A 101 -3.22 -5.95 3.09
CA TYR A 101 -2.22 -5.57 4.08
C TYR A 101 -2.37 -4.12 4.53
N ALA A 102 -2.58 -3.19 3.60
CA ALA A 102 -2.78 -1.78 3.94
C ALA A 102 -3.95 -1.59 4.91
N LEU A 103 -5.03 -2.36 4.73
CA LEU A 103 -6.19 -2.35 5.61
C LEU A 103 -5.94 -3.09 6.92
N SER A 104 -5.24 -4.23 6.93
CA SER A 104 -5.01 -5.01 8.15
C SER A 104 -4.15 -4.27 9.18
N TYR A 105 -3.15 -3.50 8.75
CA TYR A 105 -2.36 -2.68 9.67
C TYR A 105 -3.22 -1.61 10.39
N SER A 106 -4.30 -1.14 9.78
CA SER A 106 -5.20 -0.16 10.41
C SER A 106 -6.09 -0.77 11.50
N VAL A 107 -6.21 -2.10 11.50
CA VAL A 107 -6.97 -2.85 12.51
C VAL A 107 -6.08 -3.13 13.73
N TYR A 108 -4.81 -3.51 13.53
CA TYR A 108 -3.89 -3.85 14.62
C TYR A 108 -3.41 -2.67 15.46
N VAL A 109 -3.44 -1.43 14.94
CA VAL A 109 -3.08 -0.24 15.73
C VAL A 109 -4.30 0.36 16.47
N GLY A 110 -5.50 -0.16 16.21
CA GLY A 110 -6.72 0.23 16.94
C GLY A 110 -6.97 -0.59 18.21
N GLU A 111 -6.26 -1.70 18.40
CA GLU A 111 -6.41 -2.62 19.55
C GLU A 111 -5.05 -2.86 20.22
N GLY A 112 -4.62 -1.91 21.06
CA GLY A 112 -3.50 -2.05 21.99
C GLY A 112 -2.81 -0.71 22.26
N TYR A 113 -2.61 -0.19 23.48
CA TYR A 113 -2.61 -0.82 24.80
C TYR A 113 -2.94 0.24 25.86
N VAL A 114 -3.84 -0.12 26.78
CA VAL A 114 -3.85 0.42 28.15
C VAL A 114 -2.65 -0.19 28.86
N HIS A 115 -1.68 0.63 29.23
CA HIS A 115 -0.77 0.36 30.34
C HIS A 115 -0.76 1.61 31.23
#